data_AF-A6GWF2-F1
#
_entry.id   AF-A6GWF2-F1
#
_cell.length_a   1.000
_cell.length_b   1.000
_cell.length_c   1.000
_cell.angle_alpha   90.00
_cell.angle_beta   90.00
_cell.angle_gamma   90.00
#
_symmetry.space_group_name_H-M   'P 1'
#
loop_
_entity.id
_entity.type
_entity.pdbx_description
1 polymer ?
#
loop_
_entity_poly.entity_id
_entity_poly.type
_entity_poly.pdbx_seq_one_letter_code
_entity_poly.pdbx_strand_id
1 'polypeptide(L)' 'MRNIIFSKNAQVNLDDLLQYLEFKFSLRTQSEFIKKLDKVIFLIQSDPEIFSFSKVNKNYRRCVLSKQITLLL' A
#
# COMPACT_ATOMS: atom_id res chain seq x y z
N MET A 1 -2.70 12.95 -15.02
CA MET A 1 -2.45 12.09 -13.84
C MET A 1 -3.73 11.33 -13.53
N ARG A 2 -3.66 10.02 -13.28
CA ARG A 2 -4.82 9.22 -12.86
C ARG A 2 -5.16 9.54 -11.40
N ASN A 3 -6.44 9.56 -11.06
CA ASN A 3 -6.87 9.79 -9.68
C ASN A 3 -6.74 8.48 -8.87
N ILE A 4 -6.17 8.53 -7.68
CA ILE A 4 -6.11 7.39 -6.76
C ILE A 4 -7.18 7.58 -5.71
N ILE A 5 -8.06 6.57 -5.60
CA ILE A 5 -9.16 6.56 -4.66
C ILE A 5 -8.94 5.39 -3.70
N PHE A 6 -8.82 5.69 -2.42
CA PHE A 6 -8.78 4.68 -1.37
C PHE A 6 -10.21 4.31 -0.97
N SER A 7 -10.51 3.03 -0.90
CA SER A 7 -11.76 2.56 -0.31
C SER A 7 -11.79 2.87 1.20
N LYS A 8 -12.99 2.93 1.79
CA LYS A 8 -13.14 3.18 3.23
C LYS A 8 -12.38 2.16 4.08
N ASN A 9 -12.38 0.89 3.65
CA ASN A 9 -11.63 -0.17 4.32
C ASN A 9 -10.12 0.03 4.17
N ALA A 10 -9.66 0.49 3.00
CA ALA A 10 -8.24 0.77 2.79
C ALA A 10 -7.73 1.91 3.68
N GLN A 11 -8.55 2.94 3.91
CA GLN A 11 -8.22 4.04 4.81
C GLN A 11 -8.07 3.54 6.25
N VAL A 12 -9.07 2.83 6.78
CA VAL A 12 -9.03 2.27 8.14
C VAL A 12 -7.83 1.34 8.33
N ASN A 13 -7.61 0.43 7.38
CA ASN A 13 -6.47 -0.50 7.45
C ASN A 13 -5.12 0.23 7.40
N LEU A 14 -5.03 1.33 6.64
CA LEU A 14 -3.81 2.12 6.57
C LEU A 14 -3.56 2.84 7.90
N ASP A 15 -4.59 3.46 8.49
CA ASP A 15 -4.48 4.14 9.78
C ASP A 15 -4.07 3.17 10.89
N ASP A 16 -4.71 2.00 10.97
CA ASP A 16 -4.38 0.95 11.95
C ASP A 16 -2.94 0.45 11.77
N LEU A 17 -2.50 0.27 10.52
CA LEU A 17 -1.14 -0.15 10.20
C LEU A 17 -0.11 0.91 10.60
N LEU A 18 -0.38 2.18 10.32
CA LEU A 18 0.51 3.28 10.66
C LEU A 18 0.64 3.42 12.18
N GLN A 19 -0.47 3.33 12.91
CA GLN A 19 -0.46 3.33 14.38
C GLN A 19 0.32 2.14 14.93
N TYR A 20 0.11 0.94 14.37
CA TYR A 20 0.86 -0.26 14.77
C TYR A 20 2.36 -0.11 14.55
N LEU A 21 2.78 0.41 13.39
CA LEU A 21 4.18 0.59 13.05
C LEU A 21 4.87 1.59 14.00
N GLU A 22 4.18 2.67 14.36
CA GLU A 22 4.67 3.65 15.31
C GLU A 22 4.78 3.07 16.71
N PHE A 23 3.69 2.45 17.22
CA PHE A 23 3.62 1.90 18.56
C PHE A 23 4.61 0.73 18.78
N LYS A 24 4.73 -0.16 17.79
CA LYS A 24 5.55 -1.38 17.93
C LYS A 24 7.02 -1.15 17.63
N PHE A 25 7.34 -0.24 16.71
CA PHE A 25 8.72 -0.02 16.26
C PHE A 25 9.21 1.39 16.57
N SER A 26 8.72 2.40 15.82
CA SER A 26 9.04 3.82 16.04
C SER A 26 8.36 4.69 14.98
N LEU A 27 8.25 5.99 15.26
CA LEU A 27 7.91 7.03 14.28
C LEU A 27 8.80 6.98 13.02
N ARG A 28 10.09 6.64 13.17
CA ARG A 28 11.00 6.49 12.03
C ARG A 28 10.56 5.36 11.10
N THR A 29 10.18 4.21 11.66
CA THR A 29 9.71 3.06 10.88
C THR A 29 8.42 3.39 10.13
N GLN A 30 7.49 4.07 10.78
CA GLN A 30 6.24 4.55 10.16
C GLN A 30 6.56 5.51 8.99
N SER A 31 7.43 6.50 9.19
CA SER A 31 7.83 7.45 8.14
C SER A 31 8.50 6.77 6.94
N GLU A 32 9.40 5.80 7.17
CA GLU A 32 10.03 5.04 6.10
C GLU A 32 9.02 4.16 5.33
N PHE A 33 7.98 3.67 6.01
CA PHE A 33 6.88 2.98 5.35
C PHE A 33 6.07 3.92 4.45
N ILE A 34 5.71 5.11 4.94
CA ILE A 34 4.99 6.13 4.15
C ILE A 34 5.77 6.48 2.88
N LYS A 35 7.08 6.72 2.99
CA LYS A 35 7.94 6.99 1.81
C LYS A 35 7.93 5.86 0.78
N LYS A 36 7.85 4.60 1.21
CA LYS A 36 7.75 3.45 0.30
C LYS A 36 6.37 3.38 -0.34
N LEU A 37 5.33 3.63 0.45
CA LEU A 37 3.95 3.67 -0.03
C LEU A 37 3.77 4.74 -1.11
N ASP A 38 4.27 5.96 -0.88
CA ASP A 38 4.21 7.06 -1.85
C ASP A 38 4.88 6.72 -3.18
N LYS A 39 6.05 6.07 -3.13
CA LYS A 39 6.74 5.59 -4.34
C LYS A 39 5.89 4.59 -5.12
N VAL A 40 5.21 3.68 -4.42
CA VAL A 40 4.35 2.70 -5.06
C VAL A 40 3.09 3.35 -5.63
N ILE A 41 2.45 4.26 -4.90
CA ILE A 41 1.30 5.06 -5.36
C ILE A 41 1.67 5.80 -6.66
N PHE A 42 2.86 6.42 -6.70
CA PHE A 42 3.36 7.09 -7.90
C PHE A 42 3.54 6.14 -9.09
N LEU A 43 4.08 4.93 -8.86
CA LEU A 43 4.19 3.90 -9.90
C LEU A 43 2.81 3.48 -10.41
N ILE A 44 1.83 3.25 -9.53
CA ILE A 44 0.45 2.88 -9.91
C ILE A 44 -0.21 3.99 -10.72
N GLN A 45 0.01 5.26 -10.34
CA GLN A 45 -0.51 6.42 -11.06
C GLN A 45 0.03 6.50 -12.49
N SER A 46 1.32 6.21 -12.64
CA SER A 46 2.04 6.26 -13.91
C SER A 46 1.67 5.06 -14.79
N ASP A 47 1.67 3.86 -14.22
CA ASP A 47 1.33 2.60 -14.88
C ASP A 47 0.52 1.67 -13.94
N PRO A 48 -0.82 1.62 -14.08
CA PRO A 48 -1.70 0.76 -13.28
C PRO A 48 -1.49 -0.72 -13.54
N GLU A 49 -0.87 -1.08 -14.67
CA GLU A 49 -0.70 -2.47 -15.08
C GLU A 49 0.65 -3.07 -14.68
N ILE A 50 1.50 -2.27 -14.03
CA ILE A 50 2.86 -2.65 -13.61
C ILE A 50 2.88 -3.85 -12.66
N PHE A 51 1.83 -4.04 -11.86
CA PHE A 51 1.74 -5.11 -10.87
C PHE A 51 0.93 -6.30 -11.40
N SER A 52 1.38 -7.51 -11.08
CA SER A 52 0.71 -8.74 -11.50
C SER A 52 -0.61 -8.97 -10.76
N PHE A 53 -1.50 -9.75 -11.38
CA PHE A 53 -2.74 -10.16 -10.74
C PHE A 53 -2.50 -10.99 -9.49
N SER A 54 -3.37 -10.83 -8.51
CA SER A 54 -3.35 -11.63 -7.29
C SER A 54 -3.67 -13.09 -7.61
N LYS A 55 -2.92 -14.01 -6.97
CA LYS A 55 -3.16 -15.46 -7.08
C LYS A 55 -4.49 -15.88 -6.46
N VAL A 56 -4.97 -15.12 -5.47
CA VAL A 56 -6.21 -15.43 -4.72
C VAL A 56 -7.43 -14.89 -5.46
N ASN A 57 -7.33 -13.67 -6.00
CA ASN A 57 -8.42 -13.06 -6.74
C ASN A 57 -7.86 -12.39 -8.01
N LYS A 58 -8.16 -12.98 -9.17
CA LYS A 58 -7.65 -12.53 -10.46
C LYS A 58 -8.20 -11.16 -10.90
N ASN A 59 -9.17 -10.60 -10.18
CA ASN A 59 -9.71 -9.27 -10.46
C ASN A 59 -8.88 -8.14 -9.84
N TYR A 60 -8.04 -8.46 -8.85
CA TYR A 60 -7.18 -7.48 -8.18
C TYR A 60 -5.73 -7.64 -8.61
N ARG A 61 -5.01 -6.52 -8.72
CA ARG A 61 -3.54 -6.54 -8.83
C ARG A 61 -2.93 -6.54 -7.43
N ARG A 62 -1.74 -7.11 -7.30
CA ARG A 62 -1.06 -7.28 -6.01
C ARG A 62 0.31 -6.61 -6.04
N CYS A 63 0.53 -5.71 -5.09
CA CYS A 63 1.85 -5.13 -4.83
C CYS A 63 2.34 -5.53 -3.43
N VAL A 64 3.51 -6.18 -3.35
CA VAL A 64 4.12 -6.56 -2.07
C VAL A 64 5.09 -5.45 -1.66
N LEU A 65 4.72 -4.68 -0.62
CA LEU A 65 5.56 -3.61 -0.07
C LEU A 65 6.65 -4.17 0.86
N SER A 66 6.30 -5.19 1.64
CA SER A 66 7.21 -5.89 2.54
C SER A 66 6.77 -7.34 2.71
N LYS A 67 7.59 -8.17 3.35
CA LYS A 67 7.23 -9.57 3.64
C LYS A 67 5.89 -9.71 4.38
N GLN A 68 5.52 -8.69 5.17
CA GLN A 68 4.31 -8.71 6.00
C GLN A 68 3.18 -7.86 5.42
N ILE A 69 3.46 -6.95 4.47
CA ILE A 69 2.51 -5.94 3.99
C ILE A 69 2.34 -6.06 2.48
N THR A 70 1.08 -6.24 2.07
CA THR A 70 0.68 -6.33 0.66
C THR A 70 -0.46 -5.35 0.41
N LEU A 71 -0.36 -4.60 -0.69
CA LEU A 71 -1.45 -3.80 -1.24
C LEU A 71 -2.23 -4.60 -2.27
N LEU A 72 -3.54 -4.44 -2.23
CA LEU A 72 -4.47 -4.94 -3.24
C LEU A 72 -5.03 -3.74 -3.99
N LEU A 73 -4.93 -3.78 -5.32
CA LEU A 73 -5.28 -2.71 -6.26
C LEU A 73 -6.48 -3.14 -7.10
#